data_AF-A0A661RNF7-F1
#
_entry.id   AF-A0A661RNF7-F1
#
_cell.length_a   1.000
_cell.length_b   1.000
_cell.length_c   1.000
_cell.angle_alpha   90.00
_cell.angle_beta   90.00
_cell.angle_gamma   90.00
#
_symmetry.space_group_name_H-M   'P 1'
#
loop_
_entity.id
_entity.type
_entity.pdbx_description
1 polymer ?
#
loop_
_entity_poly.entity_id
_entity_poly.type
_entity_poly.pdbx_seq_one_letter_code
_entity_poly.pdbx_strand_id
1 'polypeptide(L)' 'MAKPIKITQNILADAFTEWDRRYRNEPERFISEAQLLLKETSYTYGQACAPYLLKIIDEQRCS' A
#
# COMPACT_ATOMS: atom_id res chain seq x y z
N MET A 1 11.21 -5.52 -19.54
CA MET A 1 9.81 -5.03 -19.47
C MET A 1 9.16 -5.66 -18.25
N ALA A 2 8.59 -4.87 -17.33
CA ALA A 2 7.89 -5.41 -16.17
C ALA A 2 6.64 -6.16 -16.64
N LYS A 3 6.42 -7.38 -16.12
CA LYS A 3 5.23 -8.18 -16.44
C LYS A 3 4.00 -7.46 -15.87
N PRO A 4 2.90 -7.26 -16.63
CA PRO A 4 1.71 -6.63 -16.10
C PRO A 4 1.18 -7.44 -14.91
N ILE A 5 0.99 -6.76 -13.78
CA ILE A 5 0.44 -7.37 -12.57
C ILE A 5 -1.05 -7.59 -12.80
N LYS A 6 -1.49 -8.86 -12.76
CA LYS A 6 -2.92 -9.19 -12.78
C LYS A 6 -3.48 -8.99 -11.36
N ILE A 7 -4.00 -7.80 -11.11
CA ILE A 7 -4.74 -7.49 -9.89
C ILE A 7 -6.18 -8.02 -10.03
N THR A 8 -6.65 -8.80 -9.06
CA THR A 8 -8.05 -9.23 -8.97
C THR A 8 -8.78 -8.43 -7.89
N GLN A 9 -10.12 -8.46 -7.92
CA GLN A 9 -10.93 -7.82 -6.90
C GLN A 9 -10.65 -8.37 -5.49
N ASN A 10 -10.40 -9.68 -5.36
CA ASN A 10 -10.07 -10.29 -4.07
C ASN A 10 -8.74 -9.78 -3.52
N ILE A 11 -7.69 -9.71 -4.37
CA ILE A 11 -6.38 -9.16 -3.95
C ILE A 11 -6.50 -7.71 -3.48
N LEU A 12 -7.35 -6.91 -4.14
CA LEU A 12 -7.62 -5.55 -3.69
C LEU A 12 -8.35 -5.52 -2.35
N ALA A 13 -9.37 -6.38 -2.18
CA ALA A 13 -10.13 -6.45 -0.93
C ALA A 13 -9.23 -6.84 0.26
N ASP A 14 -8.34 -7.82 0.06
CA ASP A 14 -7.38 -8.26 1.08
C ASP A 14 -6.37 -7.15 1.39
N ALA A 15 -5.87 -6.46 0.36
CA ALA A 15 -4.95 -5.34 0.54
C ALA A 15 -5.59 -4.16 1.29
N PHE A 16 -6.85 -3.82 1.00
CA PHE A 16 -7.57 -2.78 1.75
C PHE A 16 -7.93 -3.21 3.18
N THR A 17 -8.18 -4.50 3.40
CA THR A 17 -8.39 -5.04 4.75
C THR A 17 -7.13 -4.89 5.60
N GLU A 18 -5.97 -5.24 5.03
CA GLU A 18 -4.68 -5.07 5.72
C GLU A 18 -4.31 -3.59 5.89
N TRP A 19 -4.65 -2.74 4.92
CA TRP A 19 -4.51 -1.29 5.02
C TRP A 19 -5.31 -0.73 6.19
N ASP A 20 -6.59 -1.09 6.33
CA ASP A 20 -7.44 -0.68 7.45
C ASP A 20 -6.90 -1.21 8.79
N ARG A 21 -6.46 -2.48 8.85
CA ARG A 21 -5.83 -3.08 10.04
C ARG A 21 -4.62 -2.27 10.49
N ARG A 22 -3.69 -1.95 9.58
CA ARG A 22 -2.47 -1.18 9.89
C ARG A 22 -2.80 0.25 10.29
N TYR A 23 -3.75 0.90 9.61
CA TYR A 23 -4.20 2.24 9.98
C TYR A 23 -4.79 2.30 11.40
N ARG A 24 -5.61 1.32 11.78
CA ARG A 24 -6.27 1.29 13.11
C ARG A 24 -5.36 0.81 14.23
N ASN A 25 -4.55 -0.22 13.98
CA ASN A 25 -3.82 -0.93 15.03
C ASN A 25 -2.35 -0.52 15.13
N GLU A 26 -1.77 0.05 14.06
CA GLU A 26 -0.35 0.45 13.98
C GLU A 26 -0.19 1.87 13.37
N PRO A 27 -0.91 2.90 13.85
CA PRO A 27 -1.03 4.19 13.16
C PRO A 27 0.30 4.92 12.99
N GLU A 28 1.18 4.87 13.99
CA GLU A 28 2.49 5.54 13.94
C GLU A 28 3.41 4.92 12.88
N ARG A 29 3.43 3.58 12.82
CA ARG A 29 4.20 2.84 11.82
C ARG A 29 3.63 3.06 10.43
N PHE A 30 2.31 3.01 10.29
CA PHE A 30 1.62 3.26 9.03
C PHE A 30 1.95 4.66 8.48
N ILE A 31 1.86 5.70 9.32
CA ILE A 31 2.19 7.07 8.94
C ILE A 31 3.68 7.21 8.62
N SER A 32 4.57 6.59 9.39
CA SER A 32 6.02 6.64 9.14
C SER A 32 6.39 5.99 7.81
N GLU A 33 5.86 4.80 7.51
CA GLU A 33 6.08 4.10 6.23
C GLU A 33 5.51 4.91 5.06
N ALA A 34 4.32 5.52 5.21
CA ALA A 34 3.75 6.42 4.23
C ALA A 34 4.58 7.71 4.07
N GLN A 35 5.08 8.29 5.16
CA GLN A 35 5.88 9.53 5.18
C GLN A 35 7.26 9.34 4.55
N LEU A 36 7.91 8.20 4.78
CA LEU A 36 9.16 7.83 4.11
C LEU A 36 8.96 7.79 2.59
N LEU A 37 7.83 7.27 2.14
CA LEU A 37 7.47 7.23 0.72
C LEU A 37 7.05 8.62 0.19
N LEU A 38 6.42 9.46 1.03
CA LEU A 38 6.03 10.84 0.72
C LEU A 38 7.23 11.80 0.58
N LYS A 39 8.26 11.66 1.44
CA LYS A 39 9.39 12.61 1.52
C LYS A 39 10.18 12.75 0.23
N GLU A 40 10.10 11.79 -0.67
CA GLU A 40 10.79 11.85 -1.96
C GLU A 40 9.95 12.53 -3.07
N THR A 41 8.75 13.05 -2.80
CA THR A 41 7.87 13.55 -3.87
C THR A 41 6.90 14.71 -3.50
N SER A 42 6.56 15.55 -4.49
CA SER A 42 5.65 16.72 -4.39
C SER A 42 4.20 16.42 -4.82
N TYR A 43 3.64 15.28 -4.39
CA TYR A 43 2.39 14.74 -4.94
C TYR A 43 1.18 14.77 -4.00
N THR A 44 0.00 14.49 -4.57
CA THR A 44 -1.25 14.30 -3.83
C THR A 44 -1.20 13.06 -2.92
N TYR A 45 -2.07 13.01 -1.89
CA TYR A 45 -2.15 11.88 -0.95
C TYR A 45 -2.19 10.51 -1.65
N GLY A 46 -3.01 10.36 -2.70
CA GLY A 46 -3.15 9.10 -3.43
C GLY A 46 -1.86 8.66 -4.16
N GLN A 47 -1.12 9.61 -4.73
CA GLN A 47 0.13 9.32 -5.43
C GLN A 47 1.24 8.88 -4.49
N ALA A 48 1.29 9.45 -3.29
CA ALA A 48 2.32 9.10 -2.31
C ALA A 48 2.02 7.81 -1.54
N CYS A 49 0.75 7.47 -1.38
CA CYS A 49 0.32 6.21 -0.77
C CYS A 49 0.35 5.02 -1.74
N ALA A 50 0.33 5.25 -3.05
CA ALA A 50 0.31 4.18 -4.05
C ALA A 50 1.50 3.19 -3.94
N PRO A 51 2.77 3.61 -3.71
CA PRO A 51 3.87 2.69 -3.47
C PRO A 51 3.65 1.78 -2.25
N TYR A 52 3.04 2.32 -1.19
CA TYR A 52 2.73 1.54 0.01
C TYR A 52 1.64 0.50 -0.26
N LEU A 53 0.61 0.90 -1.01
CA LEU A 53 -0.48 0.00 -1.39
C LEU A 53 0.04 -1.14 -2.27
N LEU A 54 0.95 -0.85 -3.20
CA LEU A 54 1.60 -1.86 -4.05
C LEU A 54 2.38 -2.89 -3.21
N LYS A 55 3.10 -2.45 -2.17
CA LYS A 55 3.77 -3.36 -1.24
C LYS A 55 2.79 -4.31 -0.56
N ILE A 56 1.67 -3.79 -0.05
CA ILE A 56 0.63 -4.61 0.60
C ILE A 56 0.02 -5.60 -0.39
N ILE A 57 -0.27 -5.18 -1.62
CA ILE A 57 -0.78 -6.05 -2.69
C ILE A 57 0.19 -7.21 -2.96
N ASP A 58 1.50 -6.94 -3.05
CA ASP A 58 2.49 -8.00 -3.25
C ASP A 58 2.59 -8.96 -2.06
N GLU A 59 2.42 -8.47 -0.83
CA GLU A 59 2.33 -9.33 0.36
C GLU A 59 1.10 -10.26 0.29
N GLN A 60 -0.07 -9.76 -0.10
CA GLN A 60 -1.30 -10.57 -0.20
C GLN A 60 -1.25 -11.60 -1.34
N ARG A 61 -0.44 -11.37 -2.37
CA ARG A 61 -0.29 -12.32 -3.49
C ARG A 61 0.58 -13.53 -3.16
N CYS A 62 1.45 -13.40 -2.16
CA CYS A 62 2.39 -14.42 -1.73
C CYS A 62 1.95 -15.15 -0.46
N SER A 63 0.82 -14.73 0.13
CA SER A 63 0.21 -15.33 1.33
C SER A 63 -0.80 -16.42 0.98
#